data_AF-A0A2H0AJ64-F1
#
_entry.id   AF-A0A2H0AJ64-F1
#
_cell.length_a   1.000
_cell.length_b   1.000
_cell.length_c   1.000
_cell.angle_alpha   90.00
_cell.angle_beta   90.00
_cell.angle_gamma   90.00
#
_symmetry.space_group_name_H-M   'P 1'
#
loop_
_entity.id
_entity.type
_entity.pdbx_description
1 polymer ?
#
loop_
_entity_poly.entity_id
_entity_poly.type
_entity_poly.pdbx_seq_one_letter_code
_entity_poly.pdbx_strand_id
1 'polypeptide(L)'
;MVRMRELGLFLAVFVCAVFCGDCSREEIPSKILGVWTTEVPPYTDATMVIADTYITFKNGDSVSEHRIAAFEKTKDQNGVVYTIFYESEGGKASLAFYLMQIGEFEEGEYSLIFKNQKNLLWTKIAH
;
A
#
# COMPACT_ATOMS: atom_id res chain seq x y z
N MET A 1 -25.47 2.44 57.21
CA MET A 1 -26.02 3.82 57.15
C MET A 1 -24.98 4.71 56.48
N VAL A 2 -25.45 5.58 55.58
CA VAL A 2 -24.76 6.27 54.47
C VAL A 2 -23.78 7.37 54.90
N ARG A 3 -22.64 7.53 54.21
CA ARG A 3 -22.31 8.76 53.44
C ARG A 3 -20.99 8.68 52.63
N MET A 4 -21.15 8.93 51.32
CA MET A 4 -20.11 9.33 50.37
C MET A 4 -19.59 10.76 50.66
N ARG A 5 -18.31 11.01 50.33
CA ARG A 5 -17.74 12.16 49.57
C ARG A 5 -16.22 12.14 49.76
N GLU A 6 -15.43 11.75 48.75
CA GLU A 6 -14.92 12.53 47.60
C GLU A 6 -13.47 13.02 47.82
N LEU A 7 -12.71 13.03 46.72
CA LEU A 7 -11.32 13.49 46.53
C LEU A 7 -10.17 12.58 46.97
N GLY A 8 -9.73 11.75 46.03
CA GLY A 8 -8.36 11.23 45.95
C GLY A 8 -7.83 11.45 44.54
N LEU A 9 -7.48 12.70 44.22
CA LEU A 9 -6.97 13.15 42.93
C LEU A 9 -5.47 12.82 42.83
N PHE A 10 -5.09 11.72 42.16
CA PHE A 10 -3.71 11.43 41.74
C PHE A 10 -3.77 10.77 40.35
N LEU A 11 -3.66 11.56 39.28
CA LEU A 11 -2.41 11.76 38.55
C LEU A 11 -1.82 10.46 37.99
N ALA A 12 -2.32 10.03 36.82
CA ALA A 12 -1.58 9.20 35.88
C ALA A 12 -1.56 9.91 34.53
N VAL A 13 -0.79 10.99 34.48
CA VAL A 13 -0.29 11.63 33.25
C VAL A 13 0.92 10.82 32.77
N PHE A 14 1.14 10.79 31.46
CA PHE A 14 2.20 10.06 30.73
C PHE A 14 1.93 8.57 30.60
N VAL A 15 1.65 8.04 29.41
CA VAL A 15 2.63 7.95 28.31
C VAL A 15 1.98 8.27 26.95
N CYS A 16 2.00 9.53 26.53
CA CYS A 16 2.02 9.88 25.10
C CYS A 16 3.47 9.78 24.62
N ALA A 17 4.02 8.56 24.58
CA ALA A 17 5.33 8.33 24.00
C ALA A 17 5.17 8.20 22.48
N VAL A 18 5.49 9.30 21.81
CA VAL A 18 6.39 9.30 20.65
C VAL A 18 6.11 8.20 19.61
N PHE A 19 5.11 8.46 18.77
CA PHE A 19 5.28 8.17 17.34
C PHE A 19 5.35 9.51 16.61
N CYS A 20 6.38 10.30 16.94
CA CYS A 20 6.95 11.23 15.98
C CYS A 20 7.81 10.37 15.06
N GLY A 21 7.13 9.58 14.22
CA GLY A 21 7.76 8.81 13.16
C GLY A 21 8.35 9.81 12.19
N ASP A 22 9.65 9.68 11.98
CA ASP A 22 10.40 10.36 10.94
C ASP A 22 9.56 10.46 9.67
N CYS A 23 9.24 11.69 9.23
CA CYS A 23 8.59 11.93 7.93
C CYS A 23 9.57 11.68 6.77
N SER A 24 10.48 10.71 6.90
CA SER A 24 11.21 10.16 5.78
C SER A 24 10.22 9.32 4.99
N ARG A 25 9.84 9.80 3.81
CA ARG A 25 9.07 9.03 2.83
C ARG A 25 9.82 7.71 2.60
N GLU A 26 9.21 6.59 2.99
CA GLU A 26 9.79 5.26 2.75
C GLU A 26 9.96 5.09 1.23
N GLU A 27 11.14 4.67 0.80
CA GLU A 27 11.41 4.46 -0.63
C GLU A 27 10.68 3.21 -1.13
N ILE A 28 10.17 3.26 -2.36
CA ILE A 28 9.49 2.11 -2.96
C ILE A 28 10.56 1.06 -3.34
N PRO A 29 10.50 -0.17 -2.81
CA PRO A 29 11.44 -1.22 -3.16
C PRO A 29 11.47 -1.50 -4.66
N SER A 30 12.66 -1.68 -5.22
CA SER A 30 12.88 -1.93 -6.67
C SER A 30 12.07 -3.10 -7.23
N LYS A 31 11.80 -4.13 -6.41
CA LYS A 31 10.95 -5.26 -6.80
C LYS A 31 9.50 -4.85 -7.15
N ILE A 32 8.98 -3.77 -6.56
CA ILE A 32 7.64 -3.24 -6.83
C ILE A 32 7.64 -2.35 -8.08
N LEU A 33 8.74 -1.65 -8.35
CA LEU A 33 8.86 -0.76 -9.51
C LEU A 33 8.79 -1.54 -10.81
N GLY A 34 8.05 -1.02 -11.79
CA GLY A 34 7.96 -1.58 -13.13
C GLY A 34 6.54 -1.59 -13.68
N VAL A 35 6.38 -2.36 -14.76
CA VAL A 35 5.11 -2.50 -15.49
C VAL A 35 4.43 -3.80 -15.07
N TRP A 36 3.16 -3.68 -14.71
CA TRP A 36 2.33 -4.78 -14.25
C TRP A 36 1.14 -4.94 -15.18
N THR A 37 0.80 -6.17 -15.54
CA THR A 37 -0.35 -6.51 -16.37
C THR A 37 -1.19 -7.58 -15.70
N THR A 38 -2.40 -7.82 -16.20
CA THR A 38 -3.30 -8.86 -15.71
C THR A 38 -4.06 -9.45 -16.87
N GLU A 39 -4.27 -10.76 -16.85
CA GLU A 39 -5.07 -11.43 -17.88
C GLU A 39 -6.56 -11.52 -17.48
N VAL A 40 -6.91 -11.06 -16.28
CA VAL A 40 -8.25 -11.22 -15.68
C VAL A 40 -9.24 -10.25 -16.33
N PRO A 41 -10.32 -10.72 -16.99
CA PRO A 41 -11.36 -9.83 -17.52
C PRO A 41 -12.07 -9.04 -16.41
N PRO A 42 -12.50 -7.79 -16.67
CA PRO A 42 -12.42 -7.05 -17.94
C PRO A 42 -11.09 -6.29 -18.15
N TYR A 43 -10.04 -6.64 -17.42
CA TYR A 43 -8.76 -5.91 -17.37
C TYR A 43 -7.64 -6.57 -18.18
N THR A 44 -7.96 -7.48 -19.11
CA THR A 44 -6.98 -8.27 -19.86
C THR A 44 -5.96 -7.43 -20.64
N ASP A 45 -6.33 -6.22 -21.06
CA ASP A 45 -5.42 -5.26 -21.73
C ASP A 45 -4.96 -4.12 -20.81
N ALA A 46 -5.25 -4.22 -19.51
CA ALA A 46 -4.90 -3.19 -18.54
C ALA A 46 -3.43 -3.29 -18.15
N THR A 47 -2.84 -2.13 -17.90
CA THR A 47 -1.47 -2.00 -17.41
C THR A 47 -1.43 -1.05 -16.23
N MET A 48 -0.63 -1.41 -15.23
CA MET A 48 -0.31 -0.56 -14.09
C MET A 48 1.21 -0.35 -14.06
N VAL A 49 1.64 0.89 -14.18
CA VAL A 49 3.07 1.27 -14.06
C VAL A 49 3.28 1.86 -12.69
N ILE A 50 4.21 1.29 -11.92
CA ILE A 50 4.64 1.84 -10.63
C ILE A 50 6.07 2.34 -10.79
N ALA A 51 6.23 3.66 -10.76
CA ALA A 51 7.52 4.35 -10.72
C ALA A 51 7.82 4.87 -9.30
N ASP A 52 8.96 5.53 -9.13
CA ASP A 52 9.39 6.14 -7.87
C ASP A 52 8.46 7.28 -7.40
N THR A 53 7.92 8.01 -8.36
CA THR A 53 7.24 9.29 -8.17
C THR A 53 5.81 9.29 -8.69
N TYR A 54 5.45 8.36 -9.58
CA TYR A 54 4.13 8.27 -10.20
C TYR A 54 3.63 6.83 -10.26
N ILE A 55 2.30 6.70 -10.21
CA ILE A 55 1.59 5.48 -10.55
C ILE A 55 0.65 5.77 -11.73
N THR A 56 0.70 4.92 -12.75
CA THR A 56 -0.09 5.10 -13.97
C THR A 56 -0.95 3.89 -14.21
N PHE A 57 -2.25 4.11 -14.38
CA PHE A 57 -3.22 3.08 -14.76
C PHE A 57 -3.64 3.31 -16.20
N LYS A 58 -3.56 2.26 -17.01
CA LYS A 58 -4.01 2.22 -18.39
C LYS A 58 -5.01 1.10 -18.57
N ASN A 59 -6.12 1.37 -19.25
CA ASN A 59 -7.09 0.37 -19.68
C ASN A 59 -7.74 0.81 -21.00
N GLY A 60 -7.45 0.11 -22.10
CA GLY A 60 -7.79 0.55 -23.44
C GLY A 60 -7.21 1.93 -23.75
N ASP A 61 -8.07 2.85 -24.20
CA ASP A 61 -7.70 4.25 -24.50
C ASP A 61 -7.62 5.15 -23.26
N SER A 62 -8.10 4.67 -22.10
CA SER A 62 -8.07 5.44 -20.86
C SER A 62 -6.70 5.34 -20.18
N VAL A 63 -6.09 6.48 -19.88
CA VAL A 63 -4.84 6.59 -19.13
C VAL A 63 -5.04 7.58 -17.99
N SER A 64 -4.59 7.22 -16.80
CA SER A 64 -4.56 8.12 -15.65
C SER A 64 -3.22 7.97 -14.92
N GLU A 65 -2.53 9.09 -14.72
CA GLU A 65 -1.24 9.16 -14.04
C GLU A 65 -1.41 10.00 -12.77
N HIS A 66 -0.87 9.48 -11.66
CA HIS A 66 -1.07 10.05 -10.34
C HIS A 66 0.27 10.18 -9.62
N ARG A 67 0.53 11.34 -9.02
CA ARG A 67 1.74 11.55 -8.23
C ARG A 67 1.68 10.74 -6.94
N ILE A 68 2.70 9.94 -6.67
CA ILE A 68 2.85 9.23 -5.42
C ILE A 68 3.24 10.23 -4.34
N ALA A 69 2.46 10.26 -3.26
CA ALA A 69 2.67 11.08 -2.10
C ALA A 69 3.50 10.35 -1.04
N ALA A 70 3.20 9.07 -0.79
CA ALA A 70 3.86 8.26 0.23
C ALA A 70 3.79 6.77 -0.10
N PHE A 71 4.67 6.01 0.56
CA PHE A 71 4.67 4.56 0.56
C PHE A 71 4.77 4.08 2.00
N GLU A 72 4.04 3.03 2.32
CA GLU A 72 4.06 2.41 3.64
C GLU A 72 4.12 0.89 3.51
N LYS A 73 4.83 0.27 4.45
CA LYS A 73 4.85 -1.17 4.64
C LYS A 73 4.28 -1.53 6.01
N THR A 74 3.20 -2.30 6.03
CA THR A 74 2.58 -2.81 7.26
C THR A 74 2.53 -4.34 7.24
N LYS A 75 2.19 -4.95 8.37
CA LYS A 75 1.97 -6.40 8.48
C LYS A 75 0.57 -6.65 9.00
N ASP A 76 -0.16 -7.56 8.36
CA ASP A 76 -1.43 -8.08 8.85
C ASP A 76 -1.41 -9.61 8.96
N GLN A 77 -2.56 -10.21 9.25
CA GLN A 77 -2.70 -11.66 9.43
C GLN A 77 -2.34 -12.49 8.18
N ASN A 78 -2.36 -11.89 6.98
CA ASN A 78 -2.05 -12.58 5.72
C ASN A 78 -0.61 -12.33 5.24
N GLY A 79 0.13 -11.42 5.89
CA GLY A 79 1.52 -11.13 5.55
C GLY A 79 1.83 -9.64 5.48
N VAL A 80 2.81 -9.29 4.66
CA VAL A 80 3.23 -7.90 4.44
C VAL A 80 2.28 -7.23 3.46
N VAL A 81 1.73 -6.09 3.85
CA VAL A 81 0.91 -5.22 3.00
C VAL A 81 1.72 -3.99 2.64
N TYR A 82 1.85 -3.74 1.35
CA TYR A 82 2.42 -2.52 0.80
C TYR A 82 1.29 -1.58 0.42
N THR A 83 1.41 -0.31 0.78
CA THR A 83 0.42 0.72 0.45
C THR A 83 1.10 1.89 -0.25
N ILE A 84 0.65 2.19 -1.47
CA ILE A 84 1.04 3.41 -2.20
C ILE A 84 -0.07 4.43 -2.03
N PHE A 85 0.25 5.61 -1.50
CA PHE A 85 -0.66 6.75 -1.44
C PHE A 85 -0.36 7.71 -2.58
N TYR A 86 -1.38 8.13 -3.31
CA TYR A 86 -1.23 8.99 -4.48
C TYR A 86 -2.31 10.08 -4.57
N GLU A 87 -2.02 11.15 -5.29
CA GLU A 87 -2.93 12.25 -5.55
C GLU A 87 -3.92 11.86 -6.66
N SER A 88 -5.22 12.06 -6.43
CA SER A 88 -6.29 11.83 -7.40
C SER A 88 -7.22 13.04 -7.45
N GLU A 89 -8.08 13.14 -8.46
CA GLU A 89 -9.01 14.27 -8.64
C GLU A 89 -9.92 14.48 -7.42
N GLY A 90 -10.28 13.39 -6.71
CA GLY A 90 -11.09 13.43 -5.49
C GLY A 90 -10.30 13.64 -4.20
N GLY A 91 -8.98 13.88 -4.28
CA GLY A 91 -8.08 13.98 -3.12
C GLY A 91 -7.10 12.80 -3.05
N LYS A 92 -6.62 12.48 -1.84
CA LYS A 92 -5.66 11.39 -1.65
C LYS A 92 -6.35 10.04 -1.81
N ALA A 93 -5.80 9.20 -2.68
CA ALA A 93 -6.19 7.81 -2.87
C ALA A 93 -5.06 6.87 -2.42
N SER A 94 -5.36 5.58 -2.30
CA SER A 94 -4.40 4.58 -1.86
C SER A 94 -4.61 3.24 -2.56
N LEU A 95 -3.51 2.56 -2.88
CA LEU A 95 -3.48 1.22 -3.41
C LEU A 95 -2.74 0.30 -2.43
N ALA A 96 -3.47 -0.61 -1.78
CA ALA A 96 -2.90 -1.60 -0.86
C ALA A 96 -2.83 -2.97 -1.52
N PHE A 97 -1.69 -3.65 -1.43
CA PHE A 97 -1.46 -4.93 -2.09
C PHE A 97 -0.48 -5.84 -1.35
N TYR A 98 -0.57 -7.13 -1.65
CA TYR A 98 0.40 -8.14 -1.28
C TYR A 98 1.33 -8.41 -2.46
N LEU A 99 2.61 -8.62 -2.18
CA LEU A 99 3.59 -9.04 -3.17
C LEU A 99 3.93 -10.52 -2.92
N MET A 100 3.71 -11.36 -3.90
CA MET A 100 4.02 -12.78 -3.88
C MET A 100 5.17 -13.06 -4.82
N GLN A 101 6.15 -13.82 -4.35
CA GLN A 101 7.22 -14.32 -5.21
C GLN A 101 6.75 -15.59 -5.90
N ILE A 102 6.98 -15.67 -7.21
CA ILE A 102 6.70 -16.81 -8.07
C ILE A 102 8.05 -17.38 -8.51
N GLY A 103 8.26 -18.67 -8.28
CA GLY A 103 9.50 -19.37 -8.59
C GLY A 103 10.41 -19.62 -7.37
N GLU A 104 11.42 -20.46 -7.57
CA GLU A 104 12.29 -20.98 -6.51
C GLU A 104 13.50 -20.08 -6.17
N PHE A 105 13.85 -19.13 -7.04
CA PHE A 105 15.04 -18.27 -6.88
C PHE A 105 14.70 -16.89 -6.32
N GLU A 106 15.61 -16.31 -5.51
CA GLU A 106 15.44 -15.01 -4.84
C GLU A 106 15.28 -13.80 -5.79
N GLU A 107 15.81 -13.90 -7.02
CA GLU A 107 15.55 -12.97 -8.13
C GLU A 107 14.30 -13.37 -8.93
N GLY A 108 13.28 -13.87 -8.24
CA GLY A 108 12.09 -14.46 -8.85
C GLY A 108 11.14 -13.45 -9.49
N GLU A 109 10.27 -13.97 -10.34
CA GLU A 109 9.11 -13.24 -10.86
C GLU A 109 8.21 -12.87 -9.69
N TYR A 110 7.67 -11.65 -9.68
CA TYR A 110 6.73 -11.23 -8.65
C TYR A 110 5.33 -11.09 -9.23
N SER A 111 4.36 -11.43 -8.40
CA SER A 111 2.97 -11.09 -8.61
C SER A 111 2.44 -10.20 -7.51
N LEU A 112 1.51 -9.34 -7.88
CA LEU A 112 0.85 -8.38 -7.00
C LEU A 112 -0.64 -8.70 -6.95
N ILE A 113 -1.20 -8.77 -5.74
CA ILE A 113 -2.64 -8.91 -5.54
C ILE A 113 -3.14 -7.76 -4.68
N PHE A 114 -4.17 -7.06 -5.15
CA PHE A 114 -4.79 -6.01 -4.37
C PHE A 114 -5.47 -6.56 -3.12
N LYS A 115 -5.31 -5.86 -2.00
CA LYS A 115 -5.85 -6.28 -0.70
C LYS A 115 -7.38 -6.41 -0.72
N ASN A 116 -8.05 -5.54 -1.47
CA ASN A 116 -9.51 -5.51 -1.63
C ASN A 116 -10.03 -6.29 -2.85
N GLN A 117 -9.17 -6.74 -3.77
CA GLN A 117 -9.56 -7.47 -4.99
C GLN A 117 -8.66 -8.69 -5.20
N LYS A 118 -8.90 -9.73 -4.38
CA LYS A 118 -8.03 -10.92 -4.32
C LYS A 118 -7.97 -11.76 -5.60
N ASN A 119 -8.97 -11.61 -6.48
CA ASN A 119 -9.05 -12.36 -7.73
C ASN A 119 -8.34 -11.64 -8.90
N LEU A 120 -7.81 -10.43 -8.66
CA LEU A 120 -7.12 -9.63 -9.67
C LEU A 120 -5.61 -9.77 -9.45
N LEU A 121 -5.03 -10.77 -10.12
CA LEU A 121 -3.61 -11.06 -10.10
C LEU A 121 -2.89 -10.19 -11.13
N TRP A 122 -1.88 -9.46 -10.69
CA TRP A 122 -1.02 -8.67 -11.54
C TRP A 122 0.36 -9.31 -11.65
N THR A 123 0.84 -9.51 -12.86
CA THR A 123 2.16 -10.07 -13.16
C THR A 123 3.07 -8.97 -13.69
N LYS A 124 4.34 -9.01 -13.27
CA LYS A 124 5.34 -8.05 -13.76
C LYS A 124 5.75 -8.41 -15.18
N ILE A 125 5.77 -7.44 -16.09
CA ILE A 125 6.33 -7.63 -17.42
C ILE A 125 7.85 -7.62 -17.27
N ALA A 126 8.51 -8.73 -17.60
CA ALA A 126 9.96 -8.80 -17.69
C ALA A 126 10.44 -7.91 -18.85
N HIS A 127 11.45 -7.08 -18.59
CA HIS A 127 12.15 -6.30 -19.60
C HIS A 127 13.42 -7.03 -20.05
#